data_AF-A0A970AC75-F1
#
_entry.id   AF-A0A970AC75-F1
#
_cell.length_a   1.000
_cell.length_b   1.000
_cell.length_c   1.000
_cell.angle_alpha   90.00
_cell.angle_beta   90.00
_cell.angle_gamma   90.00
#
_symmetry.space_group_name_H-M   'P 1'
#
loop_
_entity.id
_entity.type
_entity.pdbx_description
1 polymer ?
#
loop_
_entity_poly.entity_id
_entity_poly.type
_entity_poly.pdbx_seq_one_letter_code
_entity_poly.pdbx_strand_id
1 'polypeptide(L)'
;MRGYEKLAADIVKHAIIDYRKACLDLRLLTDRGAVMRLTNRAKYERKHNQCLLEIKSIEQFIASPYFGILTSMNPELLLKTLREEKRRYECQRILKSGETPQ
;
A
#
# COMPACT_ATOMS: atom_id res chain seq x y z
N MET A 1 27.28 -3.55 17.90
CA MET A 1 26.63 -3.58 16.57
C MET A 1 25.12 -3.89 16.58
N ARG A 2 24.50 -4.40 17.65
CA ARG A 2 23.04 -4.74 17.69
C ARG A 2 22.03 -3.58 17.50
N GLY A 3 22.44 -2.33 17.72
CA GLY A 3 21.50 -1.18 17.66
C GLY A 3 21.04 -0.84 16.24
N TYR A 4 21.96 -0.90 15.27
CA TYR A 4 21.68 -0.54 13.87
C TYR A 4 20.82 -1.58 13.16
N GLU A 5 20.98 -2.87 13.49
CA GLU A 5 20.16 -3.95 12.94
C GLU A 5 18.69 -3.81 13.35
N LYS A 6 18.43 -3.48 14.62
CA LYS A 6 17.06 -3.24 15.11
C LYS A 6 16.44 -2.04 14.40
N LEU A 7 17.16 -0.93 14.30
CA LEU A 7 16.68 0.26 13.60
C LEU A 7 16.38 -0.03 12.12
N ALA A 8 17.26 -0.76 11.43
CA ALA A 8 17.06 -1.12 10.03
C ALA A 8 15.83 -2.02 9.84
N ALA A 9 15.65 -3.02 10.71
CA ALA A 9 14.45 -3.85 10.72
C ALA A 9 13.18 -3.04 10.99
N ASP A 10 13.23 -2.07 11.92
CA ASP A 10 12.09 -1.19 12.22
C ASP A 10 11.75 -0.28 11.04
N ILE A 11 12.73 0.29 10.34
CA ILE A 11 12.50 1.10 9.12
C ILE A 11 11.76 0.27 8.07
N VAL A 12 12.25 -0.94 7.78
CA VAL A 12 11.66 -1.80 6.76
C VAL A 12 10.26 -2.26 7.17
N LYS A 13 10.06 -2.59 8.46
CA LYS A 13 8.74 -2.95 8.99
C LYS A 13 7.74 -1.82 8.84
N HIS A 14 8.11 -0.58 9.17
CA HIS A 14 7.22 0.57 9.05
C HIS A 14 6.89 0.86 7.58
N ALA A 15 7.87 0.77 6.66
CA ALA A 15 7.59 0.91 5.23
C ALA A 15 6.54 -0.09 4.72
N ILE A 16 6.60 -1.36 5.16
CA ILE A 16 5.58 -2.37 4.80
C ILE A 16 4.21 -2.03 5.41
N ILE A 17 4.17 -1.57 6.66
CA ILE A 17 2.92 -1.15 7.32
C ILE A 17 2.29 0.04 6.58
N ASP A 18 3.09 1.05 6.25
CA ASP A 18 2.63 2.26 5.57
C ASP A 18 2.13 1.94 4.15
N TYR A 19 2.78 1.01 3.45
CA TYR A 19 2.31 0.53 2.14
C TYR A 19 0.90 -0.07 2.24
N ARG A 20 0.69 -0.97 3.20
CA ARG A 20 -0.59 -1.64 3.42
C ARG A 20 -1.68 -0.65 3.84
N LYS A 21 -1.33 0.32 4.70
CA LYS A 21 -2.23 1.39 5.13
C LYS A 21 -2.64 2.27 3.95
N ALA A 22 -1.70 2.69 3.11
CA ALA A 22 -1.99 3.49 1.92
C ALA A 22 -2.88 2.75 0.92
N CYS A 23 -2.66 1.44 0.73
CA CYS A 23 -3.54 0.59 -0.08
C CYS A 23 -4.97 0.53 0.50
N LEU A 24 -5.10 0.37 1.82
CA LEU A 24 -6.41 0.35 2.48
C LEU A 24 -7.13 1.69 2.39
N ASP A 25 -6.42 2.80 2.62
CA ASP A 25 -6.98 4.15 2.54
C ASP A 25 -7.44 4.47 1.11
N LEU A 26 -6.65 4.10 0.09
CA LEU A 26 -7.02 4.24 -1.32
C LEU A 26 -8.31 3.45 -1.63
N ARG A 27 -8.42 2.23 -1.11
CA ARG A 27 -9.63 1.41 -1.22
C ARG A 27 -10.82 2.09 -0.55
N LEU A 28 -10.69 2.56 0.69
CA LEU A 28 -11.78 3.22 1.41
C LEU A 28 -12.25 4.50 0.72
N LEU A 29 -11.31 5.27 0.14
CA LEU A 29 -11.63 6.43 -0.69
C LEU A 29 -12.39 6.02 -1.96
N THR A 30 -12.05 4.88 -2.56
CA THR A 30 -12.76 4.38 -3.74
C THR A 30 -14.16 3.89 -3.38
N ASP A 31 -14.28 3.06 -2.34
CA ASP A 31 -15.51 2.38 -1.91
C ASP A 31 -16.53 3.35 -1.28
N ARG A 32 -16.06 4.25 -0.41
CA ARG A 32 -16.92 5.13 0.41
C ARG A 32 -16.70 6.62 0.15
N GLY A 33 -15.72 6.98 -0.65
CA GLY A 33 -15.45 8.38 -0.99
C GLY A 33 -16.40 8.99 -2.01
N ALA A 34 -17.50 8.34 -2.39
CA ALA A 34 -18.53 8.94 -3.24
C ALA A 34 -19.07 10.26 -2.65
N VAL A 35 -19.36 10.27 -1.35
CA VAL A 35 -19.79 11.49 -0.64
C VAL A 35 -18.67 12.54 -0.67
N MET A 36 -17.42 12.16 -0.42
CA MET A 36 -16.29 13.09 -0.48
C MET A 36 -16.05 13.64 -1.90
N ARG A 37 -16.22 12.82 -2.94
CA ARG A 37 -16.10 13.25 -4.35
C ARG A 37 -17.11 14.35 -4.70
N LEU A 38 -18.32 14.25 -4.14
CA LEU A 38 -19.40 15.20 -4.39
C LEU A 38 -19.31 16.45 -3.50
N THR A 39 -18.98 16.28 -2.22
CA THR A 39 -19.02 17.36 -1.22
C THR A 39 -17.70 18.11 -1.08
N ASN A 40 -16.55 17.46 -1.30
CA ASN A 40 -15.24 18.08 -1.18
C ASN A 40 -14.22 17.39 -2.11
N ARG A 41 -14.39 17.62 -3.41
CA ARG A 41 -13.59 17.03 -4.47
C ARG A 41 -12.09 17.29 -4.31
N ALA A 42 -11.69 18.52 -3.99
CA ALA A 42 -10.28 18.87 -3.80
C ALA A 42 -9.63 18.06 -2.66
N LYS A 43 -10.33 17.86 -1.54
CA LYS A 43 -9.84 17.03 -0.43
C LYS A 43 -9.76 15.55 -0.82
N TYR A 44 -10.74 15.05 -1.59
CA TYR A 44 -10.69 13.69 -2.13
C TYR A 44 -9.46 13.50 -3.02
N GLU A 45 -9.26 14.36 -4.01
CA GLU A 45 -8.16 14.26 -4.98
C GLU A 45 -6.79 14.35 -4.28
N ARG A 46 -6.64 15.27 -3.32
CA ARG A 46 -5.40 15.36 -2.52
C ARG A 46 -5.10 14.06 -1.78
N LYS A 47 -6.08 13.51 -1.04
CA LYS A 47 -5.87 12.25 -0.29
C LYS A 47 -5.62 11.07 -1.21
N HIS A 48 -6.37 10.97 -2.31
CA HIS A 48 -6.22 9.91 -3.29
C HIS A 48 -4.80 9.94 -3.90
N ASN A 49 -4.35 11.11 -4.34
CA ASN A 49 -3.01 11.28 -4.88
C ASN A 49 -1.92 11.04 -3.84
N GLN A 50 -2.14 11.43 -2.59
CA GLN A 50 -1.23 11.13 -1.49
C GLN A 50 -1.05 9.61 -1.31
N CYS A 51 -2.13 8.84 -1.27
CA CYS A 51 -2.03 7.37 -1.16
C CYS A 51 -1.27 6.76 -2.35
N LEU A 52 -1.52 7.24 -3.57
CA LEU A 52 -0.80 6.76 -4.76
C LEU A 52 0.70 7.07 -4.70
N LEU A 53 1.07 8.27 -4.25
CA LEU A 53 2.46 8.67 -4.08
C LEU A 53 3.14 7.85 -2.99
N GLU A 54 2.49 7.65 -1.84
CA GLU A 54 3.00 6.84 -0.73
C GLU A 54 3.34 5.41 -1.19
N ILE A 55 2.39 4.76 -1.86
CA ILE A 55 2.57 3.42 -2.44
C ILE A 55 3.78 3.42 -3.38
N LYS A 56 3.83 4.37 -4.32
CA LYS A 56 4.92 4.45 -5.31
C LYS A 56 6.29 4.69 -4.65
N SER A 57 6.37 5.59 -3.69
CA SER A 57 7.60 5.91 -2.96
C SER A 57 8.12 4.71 -2.19
N ILE A 58 7.23 3.92 -1.57
CA ILE A 58 7.64 2.70 -0.86
C ILE A 58 8.08 1.60 -1.85
N GLU A 59 7.40 1.44 -2.99
CA GLU A 59 7.89 0.50 -4.02
C GLU A 59 9.28 0.88 -4.53
N GLN A 60 9.53 2.17 -4.73
CA GLN A 60 10.83 2.70 -5.11
C GLN A 60 11.88 2.48 -4.03
N PHE A 61 11.53 2.68 -2.76
CA PHE A 61 12.42 2.39 -1.63
C PHE A 61 12.82 0.90 -1.62
N ILE A 62 11.86 -0.02 -1.72
CA ILE A 62 12.14 -1.47 -1.72
C ILE A 62 12.99 -1.87 -2.93
N ALA A 63 12.75 -1.28 -4.10
CA ALA A 63 13.54 -1.52 -5.30
C ALA A 63 14.92 -0.84 -5.28
N SER A 64 15.19 0.02 -4.30
CA SER A 64 16.45 0.77 -4.24
C SER A 64 17.59 -0.06 -3.62
N PRO A 65 18.86 0.27 -3.94
CA PRO A 65 20.02 -0.34 -3.28
C PRO A 65 20.02 -0.19 -1.76
N TYR A 66 19.42 0.88 -1.22
CA TYR A 66 19.34 1.13 0.23
C TYR A 66 18.55 0.06 0.97
N PHE A 67 17.59 -0.59 0.31
CA PHE A 67 16.83 -1.67 0.92
C PHE A 67 17.73 -2.86 1.29
N GLY A 68 18.63 -3.26 0.40
CA GLY A 68 19.59 -4.35 0.63
C GLY A 68 20.62 -4.03 1.72
N ILE A 69 20.87 -2.74 1.98
CA ILE A 69 21.71 -2.29 3.11
C ILE A 69 20.97 -2.49 4.44
N LEU A 70 19.66 -2.27 4.45
CA LEU A 70 18.83 -2.32 5.66
C LEU A 70 18.33 -3.73 5.99
N THR A 71 18.24 -4.62 5.01
CA THR A 71 17.71 -5.97 5.22
C THR A 71 18.25 -6.97 4.19
N SER A 72 18.36 -8.23 4.61
CA SER A 72 18.67 -9.36 3.73
C SER A 72 17.44 -9.93 3.01
N MET A 73 16.26 -9.31 3.17
CA MET A 73 15.05 -9.74 2.46
C MET A 73 15.19 -9.55 0.95
N ASN A 74 14.61 -10.49 0.19
CA ASN A 74 14.56 -10.38 -1.26
C ASN A 74 13.54 -9.28 -1.68
N PRO A 75 13.98 -8.17 -2.29
CA PRO A 75 13.10 -7.05 -2.64
C PRO A 75 12.08 -7.42 -3.71
N GLU A 76 12.44 -8.27 -4.68
CA GLU A 76 11.55 -8.68 -5.77
C GLU A 76 10.39 -9.53 -5.25
N LEU A 77 10.69 -10.48 -4.36
CA LEU A 77 9.67 -11.34 -3.74
C LEU A 77 8.73 -10.51 -2.85
N LEU A 78 9.28 -9.55 -2.10
CA LEU A 78 8.48 -8.64 -1.27
C LEU A 78 7.56 -7.77 -2.12
N LEU A 79 8.08 -7.14 -3.18
CA LEU A 79 7.27 -6.32 -4.10
C LEU A 79 6.18 -7.14 -4.77
N LYS A 80 6.49 -8.37 -5.21
CA LYS A 80 5.50 -9.29 -5.79
C LYS A 80 4.36 -9.54 -4.81
N THR A 81 4.70 -9.84 -3.56
CA THR A 81 3.72 -10.09 -2.48
C THR A 81 2.86 -8.87 -2.21
N LEU A 82 3.47 -7.69 -2.04
CA LEU A 82 2.76 -6.44 -1.76
C LEU A 82 1.82 -6.02 -2.90
N ARG A 83 2.27 -6.16 -4.16
CA ARG A 83 1.43 -5.89 -5.33
C ARG A 83 0.29 -6.88 -5.48
N GLU A 84 0.48 -8.13 -5.08
CA GLU A 84 -0.60 -9.11 -5.04
C GLU A 84 -1.61 -8.79 -3.93
N GLU A 85 -1.15 -8.40 -2.74
CA GLU A 85 -2.01 -7.89 -1.67
C GLU A 85 -2.85 -6.70 -2.16
N LYS A 86 -2.21 -5.70 -2.77
CA LYS A 86 -2.89 -4.54 -3.38
C LYS A 86 -3.96 -4.99 -4.39
N ARG A 87 -3.62 -5.88 -5.33
CA ARG A 87 -4.58 -6.42 -6.30
C ARG A 87 -5.72 -7.17 -5.63
N ARG A 88 -5.49 -7.97 -4.59
CA ARG A 88 -6.57 -8.66 -3.85
C ARG A 88 -7.52 -7.65 -3.20
N TYR A 89 -7.00 -6.56 -2.65
CA TYR A 89 -7.84 -5.48 -2.13
C TYR A 89 -8.69 -4.80 -3.22
N GLU A 90 -8.19 -4.71 -4.45
CA GLU A 90 -8.95 -4.22 -5.61
C GLU A 90 -9.95 -5.26 -6.16
N CYS A 91 -9.58 -6.55 -6.21
CA CYS A 91 -10.38 -7.65 -6.77
C CYS A 91 -11.52 -8.13 -5.85
N GLN A 92 -11.40 -7.98 -4.52
CA GLN A 92 -12.51 -8.23 -3.57
C GLN A 92 -13.76 -7.36 -3.85
N ARG A 93 -13.64 -6.35 -4.72
CA ARG A 93 -14.74 -5.56 -5.28
C ARG A 93 -15.59 -6.33 -6.29
N ILE A 94 -14.97 -7.19 -7.11
CA ILE A 94 -15.67 -7.90 -8.22
C ILE A 94 -16.51 -9.05 -7.67
N LEU A 95 -16.06 -9.72 -6.60
CA LEU A 95 -16.76 -10.85 -6.00
C LEU A 95 -17.94 -10.47 -5.09
N LYS A 96 -18.18 -9.17 -4.84
CA LYS A 96 -19.36 -8.69 -4.09
C LYS A 96 -20.50 -8.20 -5.00
N SER A 97 -20.31 -8.30 -6.32
CA SER A 97 -21.33 -8.00 -7.31
C SER A 97 -21.67 -9.27 -8.11
N GLY A 98 -22.51 -10.12 -7.52
CA GLY A 98 -23.25 -11.17 -8.23
C GLY A 98 -22.77 -12.60 -7.99
N GLU A 99 -23.49 -13.33 -7.12
CA GLU A 99 -24.15 -14.64 -7.42
C GLU A 99 -24.50 -15.36 -6.10
N THR A 100 -25.78 -15.33 -5.74
CA THR A 100 -26.43 -16.41 -4.99
C THR A 100 -26.72 -17.54 -5.99
N PRO A 101 -26.21 -18.77 -5.78
CA PRO A 101 -26.65 -19.91 -6.57
C PRO A 101 -27.97 -20.44 -6.00
N GLN A 102 -29.05 -20.32 -6.77
CA GLN A 102 -30.20 -21.23 -6.75
C GLN A 102 -30.55 -21.59 -8.19
#